data_AF-U5TZ52-F1
#
_entry.id   AF-U5TZ52-F1
#
_cell.length_a   1.000
_cell.length_b   1.000
_cell.length_c   1.000
_cell.angle_alpha   90.00
_cell.angle_beta   90.00
_cell.angle_gamma   90.00
#
_symmetry.space_group_name_H-M   'P 1'
#
loop_
_entity.id
_entity.type
_entity.pdbx_description
1 polymer ?
#
loop_
_entity_poly.entity_id
_entity_poly.type
_entity_poly.pdbx_seq_one_letter_code
_entity_poly.pdbx_strand_id
1 'polypeptide(L)'
;GSLPLEQEVRFPITSWTLKSVLEEKCCYSAPYQKLDEGLVEVIGRNTDEAHSLLVPIVNADGIVVLVICLLFQQEQSKAAQCRHEAIVTECFRYCLGTVVNTLAYEDEKRLHKQCQTLLLGASNLFSHVGDVRDLIKEIVCEACKLTKAESCSMFLLDDKGFLVAKVFDGKEPKEEVKLKAEQGV
;
A
#
# COMPACT_ATOMS: atom_id res chain seq x y z
N GLY A 1 8.00 -5.17 -20.32
CA GLY A 1 8.12 -3.80 -19.82
C GLY A 1 6.99 -3.60 -18.85
N SER A 2 7.31 -3.38 -17.57
CA SER A 2 6.32 -3.11 -16.53
C SER A 2 5.64 -1.76 -16.81
N LEU A 3 4.33 -1.70 -16.63
CA LEU A 3 3.59 -0.44 -16.67
C LEU A 3 4.09 0.42 -15.49
N PRO A 4 4.43 1.70 -15.72
CA PRO A 4 4.72 2.60 -14.61
C PRO A 4 3.46 2.63 -13.74
N LEU A 5 3.59 2.34 -12.44
CA LEU A 5 2.53 2.29 -11.40
C LEU A 5 1.90 0.92 -11.06
N GLU A 6 2.39 -0.23 -11.56
CA GLU A 6 1.86 -1.54 -11.09
C GLU A 6 2.20 -1.85 -9.62
N GLN A 7 3.25 -1.25 -9.08
CA GLN A 7 3.74 -1.50 -7.73
C GLN A 7 3.90 -0.18 -6.97
N GLU A 8 2.96 0.08 -6.05
CA GLU A 8 3.11 1.09 -5.01
C GLU A 8 3.78 0.44 -3.80
N VAL A 9 4.83 1.06 -3.27
CA VAL A 9 5.50 0.60 -2.05
C VAL A 9 5.39 1.69 -1.00
N ARG A 10 4.96 1.31 0.20
CA ARG A 10 4.85 2.18 1.36
C ARG A 10 5.76 1.64 2.44
N PHE A 11 6.65 2.48 2.94
CA PHE A 11 7.53 2.18 4.05
C PHE A 11 7.58 3.37 5.01
N PRO A 12 7.79 3.14 6.31
CA PRO A 12 7.98 4.22 7.26
C PRO A 12 9.30 4.95 6.96
N ILE A 13 9.30 6.27 7.14
CA ILE A 13 10.52 7.07 7.07
C ILE A 13 11.28 6.92 8.38
N THR A 14 12.44 6.31 8.32
CA THR A 14 13.36 6.02 9.42
C THR A 14 14.69 6.75 9.28
N SER A 15 15.13 7.08 8.06
CA SER A 15 16.40 7.78 7.86
C SER A 15 16.29 9.27 8.20
N TRP A 16 17.35 9.79 8.82
CA TRP A 16 17.48 11.22 9.06
C TRP A 16 17.52 12.01 7.75
N THR A 17 18.07 11.45 6.67
CA THR A 17 18.21 12.14 5.39
C THR A 17 16.86 12.46 4.75
N LEU A 18 15.96 11.48 4.63
CA LEU A 18 14.62 11.72 4.08
C LEU A 18 13.81 12.64 5.02
N LYS A 19 13.94 12.47 6.33
CA LYS A 19 13.29 13.37 7.30
C LYS A 19 13.73 14.83 7.11
N SER A 20 15.03 15.07 6.97
CA SER A 20 15.58 16.42 6.81
C SER A 20 15.16 17.06 5.47
N VAL A 21 15.10 16.27 4.39
CA VAL A 21 14.56 16.73 3.10
C VAL A 21 13.12 17.22 3.24
N LEU A 22 12.29 16.52 4.01
CA LEU A 22 10.88 16.87 4.22
C LEU A 22 10.70 18.09 5.13
N GLU A 23 11.48 18.18 6.21
CA GLU A 23 11.38 19.26 7.20
C GLU A 23 11.99 20.57 6.68
N GLU A 24 13.19 20.48 6.12
CA GLU A 24 13.96 21.66 5.67
C GLU A 24 13.68 22.05 4.22
N LYS A 25 13.12 21.14 3.42
CA LYS A 25 12.74 21.38 2.02
C LYS A 25 13.94 21.80 1.16
N CYS A 26 15.11 21.25 1.47
CA CYS A 26 16.36 21.46 0.75
C CYS A 26 16.87 20.14 0.15
N CYS A 27 17.77 20.28 -0.82
CA CYS A 27 18.45 19.16 -1.45
C CYS A 27 19.48 18.52 -0.50
N TYR A 28 19.51 17.18 -0.43
CA TYR A 28 20.42 16.43 0.43
C TYR A 28 21.16 15.34 -0.34
N SER A 29 22.47 15.21 -0.10
CA SER A 29 23.24 14.08 -0.59
C SER A 29 23.61 13.13 0.54
N ALA A 30 23.43 11.84 0.32
CA ALA A 30 23.77 10.79 1.28
C ALA A 30 24.28 9.53 0.57
N PRO A 31 25.21 8.77 1.18
CA PRO A 31 25.53 7.41 0.73
C PRO A 31 24.28 6.54 0.65
N TYR A 32 24.22 5.65 -0.33
CA TYR A 32 23.09 4.76 -0.56
C TYR A 32 22.69 3.95 0.68
N GLN A 33 23.66 3.50 1.47
CA GLN A 33 23.44 2.71 2.69
C GLN A 33 22.79 3.51 3.83
N LYS A 34 22.77 4.85 3.73
CA LYS A 34 22.13 5.72 4.72
C LYS A 34 20.70 6.10 4.34
N LEU A 35 20.19 5.58 3.21
CA LEU A 35 18.78 5.69 2.86
C LEU A 35 17.95 4.70 3.68
N ASP A 36 16.65 4.95 3.73
CA ASP A 36 15.67 4.09 4.39
C ASP A 36 15.69 2.67 3.80
N GLU A 37 15.61 1.65 4.67
CA GLU A 37 15.61 0.24 4.24
C GLU A 37 14.54 -0.03 3.19
N GLY A 38 13.32 0.48 3.37
CA GLY A 38 12.25 0.30 2.37
C GLY A 38 12.58 0.93 1.02
N LEU A 39 13.32 2.04 0.97
CA LEU A 39 13.76 2.65 -0.28
C LEU A 39 14.87 1.81 -0.94
N VAL A 40 15.82 1.31 -0.14
CA VAL A 40 16.90 0.42 -0.59
C VAL A 40 16.35 -0.88 -1.15
N GLU A 41 15.35 -1.48 -0.50
CA GLU A 41 14.65 -2.69 -0.97
C GLU A 41 13.96 -2.46 -2.31
N VAL A 42 13.28 -1.32 -2.48
CA VAL A 42 12.60 -0.96 -3.75
C VAL A 42 13.60 -0.75 -4.88
N ILE A 43 14.73 -0.12 -4.60
CA ILE A 43 15.78 0.10 -5.61
C ILE A 43 16.40 -1.24 -6.01
N GLY A 44 16.60 -2.16 -5.06
CA GLY A 44 16.92 -3.56 -5.32
C GLY A 44 18.23 -3.78 -6.10
N ARG A 45 19.11 -2.77 -6.13
CA ARG A 45 20.40 -2.83 -6.82
C ARG A 45 21.53 -2.90 -5.81
N ASN A 46 22.52 -3.74 -6.12
CA ASN A 46 23.74 -3.80 -5.35
C ASN A 46 24.62 -2.59 -5.71
N THR A 47 24.55 -1.55 -4.88
CA THR A 47 25.24 -0.28 -5.12
C THR A 47 26.04 0.14 -3.89
N ASP A 48 27.02 -0.69 -3.53
CA ASP A 48 27.85 -0.52 -2.33
C ASP A 48 28.68 0.78 -2.30
N GLU A 49 28.84 1.48 -3.42
CA GLU A 49 29.54 2.77 -3.48
C GLU A 49 28.66 3.92 -3.99
N ALA A 50 27.35 3.68 -4.18
CA ALA A 50 26.50 4.73 -4.73
C ALA A 50 26.21 5.84 -3.73
N HIS A 51 26.06 7.04 -4.28
CA HIS A 51 25.58 8.22 -3.60
C HIS A 51 24.22 8.62 -4.16
N SER A 52 23.34 9.03 -3.26
CA SER A 52 22.05 9.58 -3.59
C SER A 52 22.06 11.10 -3.51
N LEU A 53 21.22 11.72 -4.33
CA LEU A 53 20.83 13.12 -4.23
C LEU A 53 19.30 13.17 -4.16
N LEU A 54 18.79 13.65 -3.05
CA LEU A 54 17.37 13.79 -2.76
C LEU A 54 16.95 15.24 -3.02
N VAL A 55 16.09 15.43 -4.01
CA VAL A 55 15.61 16.76 -4.42
C VAL A 55 14.12 16.87 -4.06
N PRO A 56 13.74 17.72 -3.09
CA PRO A 56 12.34 17.94 -2.77
C PRO A 56 11.67 18.80 -3.84
N ILE A 57 10.47 18.39 -4.28
CA ILE A 57 9.59 19.19 -5.13
C ILE A 57 8.49 19.76 -4.25
N VAL A 58 8.49 21.08 -4.14
CA VAL A 58 7.59 21.84 -3.27
C VAL A 58 6.49 22.48 -4.12
N ASN A 59 5.23 22.41 -3.67
CA ASN A 59 4.13 23.11 -4.32
C ASN A 59 4.06 24.60 -3.92
N ALA A 60 3.06 25.31 -4.47
CA ALA A 60 2.83 26.73 -4.16
C ALA A 60 2.55 26.99 -2.66
N ASP A 61 2.01 26.02 -1.93
CA ASP A 61 1.72 26.10 -0.50
C ASP A 61 2.94 25.82 0.39
N GLY A 62 4.10 25.55 -0.22
CA GLY A 62 5.31 25.22 0.53
C GLY A 62 5.33 23.78 1.05
N ILE A 63 4.48 22.88 0.56
CA ILE A 63 4.43 21.47 0.97
C ILE A 63 5.28 20.64 0.01
N VAL A 64 6.11 19.73 0.55
CA VAL A 64 6.84 18.76 -0.28
C VAL A 64 5.84 17.73 -0.81
N VAL A 65 5.67 17.69 -2.13
CA VAL A 65 4.72 16.78 -2.80
C VAL A 65 5.43 15.55 -3.37
N LEU A 66 6.67 15.71 -3.81
CA LEU A 66 7.51 14.62 -4.31
C LEU A 66 8.94 14.80 -3.79
N VAL A 67 9.65 13.68 -3.62
CA VAL A 67 11.10 13.67 -3.42
C VAL A 67 11.70 12.84 -4.54
N ILE A 68 12.58 13.47 -5.33
CA ILE A 68 13.27 12.80 -6.44
C ILE A 68 14.60 12.30 -5.92
N CYS A 69 14.79 10.98 -5.92
CA CYS A 69 16.05 10.33 -5.58
C CYS A 69 16.85 10.04 -6.85
N LEU A 70 17.97 10.75 -7.03
CA LEU A 70 18.95 10.46 -8.08
C LEU A 70 20.08 9.62 -7.50
N LEU A 71 20.47 8.55 -8.18
CA LEU A 71 21.57 7.67 -7.76
C LEU A 71 22.76 7.84 -8.69
N PHE A 72 23.94 8.00 -8.09
CA PHE A 72 25.22 8.15 -8.77
C PHE A 72 26.20 7.10 -8.25
N GLN A 73 27.11 6.62 -9.08
CA GLN A 73 28.14 5.66 -8.67
C GLN A 73 29.22 6.28 -7.77
N GLN A 74 29.30 7.61 -7.72
CA GLN A 74 30.26 8.34 -6.90
C GLN A 74 29.63 9.63 -6.38
N GLU A 75 30.13 10.13 -5.25
CA GLU A 75 29.74 11.42 -4.70
C GLU A 75 29.93 12.54 -5.73
N GLN A 76 28.89 13.34 -5.89
CA GLN A 76 28.88 14.45 -6.83
C GLN A 76 29.46 15.71 -6.17
N SER A 77 30.25 16.48 -6.90
CA SER A 77 30.68 17.81 -6.43
C SER A 77 29.46 18.71 -6.14
N LYS A 78 29.61 19.68 -5.22
CA LYS A 78 28.53 20.64 -4.91
C LYS A 78 27.98 21.33 -6.16
N ALA A 79 28.85 21.73 -7.09
CA ALA A 79 28.42 22.36 -8.34
C ALA A 79 27.56 21.44 -9.21
N ALA A 80 27.89 20.15 -9.27
CA ALA A 80 27.09 19.15 -9.98
C ALA A 80 25.75 18.91 -9.27
N GLN A 81 25.74 18.83 -7.93
CA GLN A 81 24.51 18.68 -7.15
C GLN A 81 23.54 19.84 -7.39
N CYS A 82 24.00 21.11 -7.33
CA CYS A 82 23.16 22.28 -7.64
C CYS A 82 22.62 22.24 -9.08
N ARG A 83 23.42 21.74 -10.03
CA ARG A 83 22.97 21.60 -11.42
C ARG A 83 21.88 20.53 -11.56
N HIS A 84 22.03 19.39 -10.91
CA HIS A 84 21.03 18.33 -10.90
C HIS A 84 19.72 18.81 -10.25
N GLU A 85 19.82 19.50 -9.11
CA GLU A 85 18.69 20.12 -8.42
C GLU A 85 17.95 21.11 -9.34
N ALA A 86 18.66 22.00 -10.02
CA ALA A 86 18.07 22.96 -10.95
C ALA A 86 17.34 22.28 -12.11
N ILE A 87 17.93 21.23 -12.69
CA ILE A 87 17.30 20.47 -13.78
C ILE A 87 16.02 19.78 -13.29
N VAL A 88 16.10 19.07 -12.16
CA VAL A 88 14.94 18.38 -11.58
C VAL A 88 13.83 19.38 -11.24
N THR A 89 14.17 20.49 -10.60
CA THR A 89 13.22 21.54 -10.24
C THR A 89 12.53 22.13 -11.48
N GLU A 90 13.29 22.45 -12.54
CA GLU A 90 12.71 23.00 -13.77
C GLU A 90 11.85 21.97 -14.52
N CYS A 91 12.24 20.69 -14.53
CA CYS A 91 11.41 19.63 -15.10
C CYS A 91 10.06 19.52 -14.37
N PHE A 92 10.09 19.48 -13.04
CA PHE A 92 8.86 19.35 -12.25
C PHE A 92 8.04 20.64 -12.19
N ARG A 93 8.62 21.81 -12.46
CA ARG A 93 7.86 23.06 -12.63
C ARG A 93 6.71 22.91 -13.64
N TYR A 94 6.93 22.17 -14.73
CA TYR A 94 5.91 21.96 -15.76
C TYR A 94 5.19 20.61 -15.65
N CYS A 95 5.88 19.58 -15.12
CA CYS A 95 5.32 18.23 -15.04
C CYS A 95 4.55 17.93 -13.76
N LEU A 96 4.74 18.70 -12.68
CA LEU A 96 4.20 18.38 -11.35
C LEU A 96 2.67 18.22 -11.37
N GLY A 97 1.95 19.14 -11.99
CA GLY A 97 0.49 19.07 -12.07
C GLY A 97 0.01 17.77 -12.73
N THR A 98 0.61 17.40 -13.86
CA THR A 98 0.29 16.15 -14.56
C THR A 98 0.61 14.93 -13.71
N VAL A 99 1.79 14.89 -13.06
CA VAL A 99 2.21 13.75 -12.22
C VAL A 99 1.27 13.59 -11.03
N VAL A 100 1.00 14.66 -10.29
CA VAL A 100 0.16 14.64 -9.08
C VAL A 100 -1.29 14.27 -9.44
N ASN A 101 -1.85 14.88 -10.49
CA ASN A 101 -3.21 14.57 -10.93
C ASN A 101 -3.34 13.12 -11.42
N THR A 102 -2.33 12.61 -12.13
CA THR A 102 -2.32 11.21 -12.60
C THR A 102 -2.25 10.25 -11.41
N LEU A 103 -1.41 10.55 -10.41
CA LEU A 103 -1.30 9.74 -9.21
C LEU A 103 -2.62 9.70 -8.43
N ALA A 104 -3.23 10.87 -8.21
CA ALA A 104 -4.52 10.97 -7.52
C ALA A 104 -5.64 10.23 -8.28
N TYR A 105 -5.66 10.35 -9.61
CA TYR A 105 -6.64 9.65 -10.46
C TYR A 105 -6.49 8.13 -10.40
N GLU A 106 -5.26 7.60 -10.49
CA GLU A 106 -5.04 6.16 -10.41
C GLU A 106 -5.37 5.60 -9.02
N ASP A 107 -5.12 6.36 -7.95
CA ASP A 107 -5.54 6.00 -6.60
C ASP A 107 -7.07 5.95 -6.46
N GLU A 108 -7.77 6.96 -6.94
CA GLU A 108 -9.24 7.01 -6.91
C GLU A 108 -9.85 5.86 -7.72
N LYS A 109 -9.33 5.62 -8.93
CA LYS A 109 -9.74 4.52 -9.81
C LYS A 109 -9.52 3.15 -9.17
N ARG A 110 -8.40 2.95 -8.45
CA ARG A 110 -8.12 1.74 -7.69
C ARG A 110 -9.12 1.54 -6.56
N LEU A 111 -9.38 2.57 -5.75
CA LEU A 111 -10.37 2.54 -4.68
C LEU A 111 -11.79 2.27 -5.21
N HIS A 112 -12.15 2.90 -6.32
CA HIS A 112 -13.42 2.69 -6.99
C HIS A 112 -13.60 1.22 -7.40
N LYS A 113 -12.59 0.61 -8.03
CA LYS A 113 -12.62 -0.81 -8.43
C LYS A 113 -12.73 -1.74 -7.22
N GLN A 114 -12.03 -1.44 -6.13
CA GLN A 114 -12.14 -2.20 -4.88
C GLN A 114 -13.56 -2.11 -4.30
N CYS A 115 -14.14 -0.90 -4.27
CA CYS A 115 -15.52 -0.67 -3.82
C CYS A 115 -16.55 -1.40 -4.69
N GLN A 116 -16.43 -1.33 -6.01
CA GLN A 116 -17.30 -2.09 -6.93
C GLN A 116 -17.22 -3.60 -6.68
N THR A 117 -16.02 -4.13 -6.45
CA THR A 117 -15.82 -5.55 -6.14
C THR A 117 -16.56 -5.94 -4.86
N LEU A 118 -16.47 -5.10 -3.83
CA LEU A 118 -17.18 -5.31 -2.56
C LEU A 118 -18.70 -5.24 -2.74
N LEU A 119 -19.21 -4.26 -3.49
CA LEU A 119 -20.64 -4.10 -3.75
C LEU A 119 -21.21 -5.26 -4.58
N LEU A 120 -20.45 -5.76 -5.56
CA LEU A 120 -20.83 -6.94 -6.33
C LEU A 120 -20.89 -8.19 -5.43
N GLY A 121 -19.88 -8.37 -4.57
CA GLY A 121 -19.89 -9.39 -3.53
C GLY A 121 -21.16 -9.31 -2.68
N ALA A 122 -21.47 -8.13 -2.15
CA ALA A 122 -22.70 -7.90 -1.37
C ALA A 122 -23.98 -8.18 -2.16
N SER A 123 -24.06 -7.77 -3.43
CA SER A 123 -25.23 -8.04 -4.27
C SER A 123 -25.46 -9.53 -4.49
N ASN A 124 -24.40 -10.31 -4.70
CA ASN A 124 -24.50 -11.77 -4.89
C ASN A 124 -25.03 -12.45 -3.63
N LEU A 125 -24.55 -12.01 -2.47
CA LEU A 125 -25.06 -12.45 -1.17
C LEU A 125 -26.57 -12.21 -1.04
N PHE A 126 -27.04 -11.02 -1.42
CA PHE A 126 -28.47 -10.68 -1.31
C PHE A 126 -29.36 -11.40 -2.33
N SER A 127 -28.85 -11.81 -3.49
CA SER A 127 -29.65 -12.56 -4.48
C SER A 127 -29.91 -14.02 -4.09
N HIS A 128 -29.16 -14.57 -3.12
CA HIS A 128 -29.32 -15.94 -2.61
C HIS A 128 -30.04 -16.02 -1.26
N VAL A 129 -30.76 -14.97 -0.86
CA VAL A 129 -31.55 -14.90 0.40
C VAL A 129 -32.84 -15.73 0.28
N GLY A 130 -32.68 -17.05 0.12
CA GLY A 130 -33.71 -18.06 0.33
C GLY A 130 -33.47 -18.89 1.60
N ASP A 131 -32.21 -19.02 2.04
CA ASP A 131 -31.81 -19.68 3.29
C ASP A 131 -30.59 -18.94 3.88
N VAL A 132 -30.71 -18.46 5.13
CA VAL A 132 -29.64 -17.78 5.86
C VAL A 132 -28.35 -18.62 5.90
N ARG A 133 -28.46 -19.95 5.87
CA ARG A 133 -27.28 -20.84 5.82
C ARG A 133 -26.52 -20.74 4.51
N ASP A 134 -27.20 -20.58 3.38
CA ASP A 134 -26.56 -20.49 2.07
C ASP A 134 -25.92 -19.11 1.88
N LEU A 135 -26.56 -18.07 2.41
CA LEU A 135 -25.97 -16.73 2.54
C LEU A 135 -24.65 -16.77 3.35
N ILE A 136 -24.65 -17.42 4.50
CA ILE A 136 -23.46 -17.54 5.36
C ILE A 136 -22.33 -18.29 4.65
N LYS A 137 -22.65 -19.38 3.93
CA LYS A 137 -21.66 -20.11 3.11
C LYS A 137 -21.04 -19.21 2.05
N GLU A 138 -21.86 -18.41 1.36
CA GLU A 138 -21.39 -17.53 0.31
C GLU A 138 -20.49 -16.41 0.87
N ILE A 139 -20.83 -15.85 2.05
CA ILE A 139 -19.98 -14.88 2.78
C ILE A 139 -18.60 -15.47 3.07
N VAL A 140 -18.55 -16.67 3.66
CA VAL A 140 -17.30 -17.33 4.04
C VAL A 140 -16.46 -17.66 2.79
N CYS A 141 -17.12 -18.10 1.71
CA CYS A 141 -16.46 -18.42 0.44
C CYS A 141 -15.85 -17.18 -0.23
N GLU A 142 -16.60 -16.07 -0.30
CA GLU A 142 -16.09 -14.81 -0.86
C GLU A 142 -14.99 -14.20 0.01
N ALA A 143 -15.09 -14.30 1.33
CA ALA A 143 -14.02 -13.87 2.24
C ALA A 143 -12.72 -14.68 2.01
N CYS A 144 -12.80 -16.01 1.85
CA CYS A 144 -11.64 -16.84 1.47
C CYS A 144 -10.99 -16.37 0.17
N LYS A 145 -11.80 -16.15 -0.88
CA LYS A 145 -11.30 -15.71 -2.19
C LYS A 145 -10.64 -14.33 -2.13
N LEU A 146 -11.27 -13.37 -1.46
CA LEU A 146 -10.78 -12.00 -1.32
C LEU A 146 -9.48 -11.92 -0.51
N THR A 147 -9.36 -12.72 0.55
CA THR A 147 -8.18 -12.73 1.44
C THR A 147 -7.07 -13.67 0.99
N LYS A 148 -7.35 -14.58 0.05
CA LYS A 148 -6.46 -15.69 -0.34
C LYS A 148 -6.09 -16.60 0.84
N ALA A 149 -6.98 -16.73 1.83
CA ALA A 149 -6.77 -17.60 2.98
C ALA A 149 -7.05 -19.07 2.65
N GLU A 150 -6.35 -19.98 3.34
CA GLU A 150 -6.58 -21.44 3.23
C GLU A 150 -7.98 -21.82 3.75
N SER A 151 -8.44 -21.14 4.80
CA SER A 151 -9.79 -21.28 5.34
C SER A 151 -10.26 -19.97 5.97
N CYS A 152 -11.57 -19.74 5.96
CA CYS A 152 -12.25 -18.72 6.74
C CYS A 152 -13.35 -19.42 7.54
N SER A 153 -13.55 -19.01 8.78
CA SER A 153 -14.61 -19.54 9.64
C SER A 153 -15.43 -18.37 10.18
N MET A 154 -16.74 -18.60 10.32
CA MET A 154 -17.65 -17.61 10.90
C MET A 154 -18.34 -18.21 12.12
N PHE A 155 -18.17 -17.54 13.25
CA PHE A 155 -18.83 -17.88 14.52
C PHE A 155 -19.96 -16.90 14.75
N LEU A 156 -21.16 -17.42 15.02
CA LEU A 156 -22.31 -16.63 15.41
C LEU A 156 -22.44 -16.68 16.94
N LEU A 157 -22.64 -15.53 17.56
CA LEU A 157 -22.90 -15.48 19.01
C LEU A 157 -24.35 -15.84 19.28
N ASP A 158 -24.59 -16.81 20.15
CA ASP A 158 -25.93 -17.15 20.64
C ASP A 158 -26.35 -16.27 21.82
N ASP A 159 -27.66 -16.24 22.11
CA ASP A 159 -28.25 -15.45 23.22
C ASP A 159 -27.73 -15.86 24.62
N LYS A 160 -26.95 -16.95 24.71
CA LYS A 160 -26.37 -17.49 25.93
C LYS A 160 -24.87 -17.19 26.04
N GLY A 161 -24.30 -16.44 25.10
CA GLY A 161 -22.89 -16.05 25.10
C GLY A 161 -21.93 -17.11 24.56
N PHE A 162 -22.43 -18.09 23.82
CA PHE A 162 -21.60 -19.09 23.12
C PHE A 162 -21.40 -18.68 21.66
N LEU A 163 -20.16 -18.80 21.20
CA LEU A 163 -19.81 -18.75 19.79
C LEU A 163 -20.16 -20.10 19.17
N VAL A 164 -21.17 -20.10 18.31
CA VAL A 164 -21.63 -21.26 17.55
C VAL A 164 -21.16 -21.09 16.11
N ALA A 165 -20.25 -21.96 15.67
CA ALA A 165 -19.93 -22.12 14.26
C ALA A 165 -20.46 -23.45 13.78
N LYS A 166 -21.21 -23.43 12.68
CA LYS A 166 -21.27 -24.60 11.82
C LYS A 166 -20.03 -24.52 10.95
N VAL A 167 -19.14 -25.52 11.05
CA VAL A 167 -17.85 -25.47 10.33
C VAL A 167 -18.15 -25.47 8.84
N PHE A 168 -17.95 -24.32 8.19
CA PHE A 168 -18.07 -24.16 6.75
C PHE A 168 -16.66 -24.14 6.17
N ASP A 169 -16.14 -25.33 5.84
CA ASP A 169 -14.83 -25.54 5.21
C ASP A 169 -14.90 -25.51 3.67
N GLY A 170 -16.01 -25.01 3.12
CA GLY A 170 -16.30 -25.06 1.68
C GLY A 170 -16.77 -26.44 1.18
N LYS A 171 -16.90 -27.44 2.05
CA LYS A 171 -17.57 -28.72 1.79
C LYS A 171 -18.76 -28.89 2.76
N GLU A 172 -19.53 -29.97 2.59
CA GLU A 172 -20.77 -30.19 3.35
C GLU A 172 -20.60 -29.93 4.85
N PRO A 173 -21.61 -29.35 5.52
CA PRO A 173 -21.46 -28.88 6.89
C PRO A 173 -21.12 -30.05 7.84
N LYS A 174 -19.94 -30.00 8.44
CA LYS A 174 -19.56 -30.85 9.57
C LYS A 174 -20.04 -30.24 10.89
N GLU A 175 -19.96 -31.05 11.95
CA GLU A 175 -20.44 -30.84 13.31
C GLU A 175 -20.42 -29.39 13.80
N GLU A 176 -21.43 -29.01 14.59
CA GLU A 176 -21.51 -27.70 15.24
C GLU A 176 -20.42 -27.59 16.33
N VAL A 177 -19.57 -26.58 16.19
CA VAL A 177 -18.58 -26.22 17.19
C VAL A 177 -19.18 -25.13 18.08
N LYS A 178 -19.19 -25.38 19.40
CA LYS A 178 -19.62 -24.41 20.42
C LYS A 178 -18.47 -24.05 21.34
N LEU A 179 -18.13 -22.77 21.37
CA LEU A 179 -17.09 -22.20 22.23
C LEU A 179 -17.73 -21.17 23.17
N LYS A 180 -17.18 -20.98 24.37
CA LYS A 180 -17.52 -19.80 25.17
C LYS A 180 -16.81 -18.59 24.58
N ALA A 181 -17.50 -17.45 24.47
CA ALA A 181 -16.96 -16.24 23.85
C ALA A 181 -15.63 -15.72 24.44
N GLU A 182 -15.30 -16.13 25.67
CA GLU A 182 -14.11 -15.68 26.41
C GLU A 182 -12.98 -16.72 26.46
N GLN A 183 -13.17 -17.87 25.84
CA GLN A 183 -12.13 -18.86 25.66
C GLN A 183 -11.67 -18.74 24.20
N GLY A 184 -10.42 -18.32 23.99
CA GLY A 184 -9.85 -18.17 22.66
C GLY A 184 -9.99 -19.44 21.82
N VAL A 185 -10.00 -19.26 20.49
CA VAL A 185 -9.94 -20.33 19.49
C VAL A 185 -8.54 -20.94 19.46
#